data_AF-A0A969RQE0-F1
#
_entry.id   AF-A0A969RQE0-F1
#
_cell.length_a   1.000
_cell.length_b   1.000
_cell.length_c   1.000
_cell.angle_alpha   90.00
_cell.angle_beta   90.00
_cell.angle_gamma   90.00
#
_symmetry.space_group_name_H-M   'P 1'
#
loop_
_entity.id
_entity.type
_entity.pdbx_description
1 polymer ?
#
loop_
_entity_poly.entity_id
_entity_poly.type
_entity_poly.pdbx_seq_one_letter_code
_entity_poly.pdbx_strand_id
1 'polypeptide(L)' 'MAKGKRKPEVRAYVDEDLDRLIKTIASLKGISVSELLNQAIEVYLQLPEVQKIVERHRLDEIEED' A
#
# COMPACT_ATOMS: atom_id res chain seq x y z
N MET A 1 8.34 8.38 -28.82
CA MET A 1 8.42 8.66 -27.37
C MET A 1 8.26 7.33 -26.65
N ALA A 2 9.29 6.88 -25.93
CA ALA A 2 9.23 5.61 -25.20
C ALA A 2 8.14 5.71 -24.12
N LYS A 3 7.14 4.84 -24.18
CA LYS A 3 6.08 4.74 -23.19
C LYS A 3 6.72 4.13 -21.93
N GLY A 4 7.24 4.97 -21.04
CA GLY A 4 7.81 4.52 -19.77
C GLY A 4 6.79 3.61 -19.08
N LYS A 5 7.22 2.40 -18.67
CA LYS A 5 6.35 1.46 -17.96
C LYS A 5 5.76 2.20 -16.76
N ARG A 6 4.43 2.35 -16.73
CA ARG A 6 3.73 2.92 -15.58
C ARG A 6 3.95 1.97 -14.40
N LYS A 7 4.26 2.53 -13.23
CA LYS A 7 4.31 1.74 -12.00
C LYS A 7 2.91 1.14 -11.75
N PRO A 8 2.80 -0.09 -11.21
CA PRO A 8 1.53 -0.65 -10.79
C PRO A 8 0.81 0.32 -9.83
N GLU A 9 -0.48 0.56 -10.05
CA GLU A 9 -1.31 1.47 -9.26
C GLU A 9 -2.38 0.66 -8.52
N VAL A 10 -2.51 0.89 -7.21
CA VAL A 10 -3.64 0.38 -6.40
C VAL A 10 -4.59 1.54 -6.14
N ARG A 11 -5.89 1.31 -6.37
CA ARG A 11 -6.96 2.28 -6.07
C ARG A 11 -7.89 1.69 -5.02
N ALA A 12 -8.14 2.44 -3.96
CA ALA A 12 -9.05 2.09 -2.89
C ALA A 12 -10.00 3.26 -2.60
N TYR A 13 -11.19 2.92 -2.13
CA TYR A 13 -12.17 3.89 -1.64
C TYR A 13 -12.25 3.77 -0.12
N VAL A 14 -12.29 4.92 0.54
CA VAL A 14 -12.39 5.03 2.00
C VAL A 14 -13.52 5.99 2.33
N ASP A 15 -14.03 5.94 3.55
CA ASP A 15 -14.94 6.96 4.05
C ASP A 15 -14.24 8.33 4.18
N GLU A 16 -15.06 9.38 4.30
CA GLU A 16 -14.60 10.77 4.32
C GLU A 16 -13.72 11.07 5.54
N ASP A 17 -14.03 10.49 6.70
CA ASP A 17 -13.28 10.74 7.92
C ASP A 17 -11.87 10.15 7.84
N LEU A 18 -11.74 8.95 7.29
CA LEU A 18 -10.47 8.30 7.05
C LEU A 18 -9.63 9.04 6.00
N ASP A 19 -10.24 9.52 4.91
CA ASP A 19 -9.55 10.36 3.91
C ASP A 19 -8.95 11.63 4.54
N ARG A 20 -9.75 12.34 5.35
CA ARG A 20 -9.28 13.54 6.07
C ARG A 20 -8.14 13.22 7.03
N LEU A 21 -8.24 12.11 7.77
CA LEU A 21 -7.23 11.69 8.71
C LEU A 21 -5.90 11.39 8.02
N ILE A 22 -5.92 10.57 6.96
CA ILE A 22 -4.72 10.16 6.21
C ILE A 22 -4.02 11.38 5.60
N LYS A 23 -4.79 12.30 4.97
CA LYS A 23 -4.24 13.53 4.40
C LYS A 23 -3.59 14.43 5.46
N THR A 24 -4.24 14.55 6.62
CA THR A 24 -3.73 15.36 7.73
C THR A 24 -2.42 14.78 8.25
N ILE A 25 -2.36 13.47 8.49
CA ILE A 25 -1.13 12.80 8.96
C ILE A 25 0.00 12.93 7.94
N ALA A 26 -0.29 12.71 6.65
CA ALA A 26 0.70 12.86 5.58
C ALA A 26 1.26 14.29 5.55
N SER A 27 0.39 15.31 5.66
CA SER A 27 0.79 16.72 5.71
C SER A 27 1.67 17.02 6.93
N LEU A 28 1.32 16.51 8.12
CA LEU A 28 2.08 16.73 9.34
C LEU A 28 3.46 16.05 9.29
N LYS A 29 3.57 14.89 8.63
CA LYS A 29 4.83 14.17 8.41
C LYS A 29 5.66 14.73 7.26
N GLY A 30 5.10 15.65 6.45
CA GLY A 30 5.78 16.19 5.27
C GLY A 30 5.99 15.18 4.15
N ILE A 31 5.14 14.14 4.08
CA ILE A 31 5.22 13.06 3.08
C ILE A 31 3.95 13.01 2.22
N SER A 32 4.01 12.29 1.09
CA SER A 32 2.82 12.09 0.25
C SER A 32 1.85 11.07 0.88
N VAL A 33 0.56 11.16 0.52
CA VAL A 33 -0.44 10.15 0.91
C VAL A 33 -0.04 8.75 0.43
N SER A 34 0.53 8.65 -0.77
CA SER A 34 0.99 7.36 -1.30
C SER A 34 2.12 6.77 -0.47
N GLU A 35 3.08 7.59 -0.04
CA GLU A 35 4.18 7.14 0.82
C GLU A 35 3.67 6.69 2.20
N LEU A 36 2.75 7.45 2.81
CA LEU A 36 2.13 7.07 4.07
C LEU A 36 1.40 5.72 3.96
N LEU A 37 0.63 5.51 2.89
CA LEU A 37 -0.08 4.27 2.65
C LEU A 37 0.87 3.10 2.39
N ASN A 38 1.95 3.30 1.64
CA ASN A 38 2.96 2.26 1.44
C ASN A 38 3.59 1.83 2.77
N GLN A 39 3.97 2.78 3.63
CA GLN A 39 4.47 2.47 4.98
C GLN A 39 3.44 1.70 5.82
N ALA A 40 2.18 2.10 5.78
CA ALA A 40 1.11 1.42 6.52
C ALA A 40 0.89 -0.02 6.00
N ILE A 41 0.94 -0.22 4.68
CA ILE A 41 0.82 -1.55 4.05
C ILE A 41 2.02 -2.43 4.43
N GLU A 42 3.24 -1.91 4.39
CA GLU A 42 4.44 -2.66 4.81
C GLU A 42 4.29 -3.16 6.26
N VAL A 43 3.85 -2.30 7.18
CA VAL A 43 3.59 -2.69 8.57
C VAL A 43 2.49 -3.73 8.67
N TYR A 44 1.38 -3.56 7.93
CA TYR A 44 0.28 -4.54 7.90
C TYR A 44 0.76 -5.91 7.40
N LEU A 45 1.60 -5.93 6.37
CA LEU A 45 2.17 -7.17 5.83
C LEU A 45 3.06 -7.89 6.85
N GLN A 46 3.70 -7.18 7.79
CA GLN A 46 4.50 -7.82 8.85
C GLN A 46 3.66 -8.49 9.95
N LEU A 47 2.33 -8.31 9.97
CA LEU A 47 1.49 -8.93 11.00
C LEU A 47 1.49 -10.47 10.89
N PRO A 48 1.60 -11.23 11.99
CA PRO A 48 1.70 -12.68 11.95
C PRO A 48 0.55 -13.38 11.22
N GLU A 49 -0.66 -12.86 11.33
CA GLU A 49 -1.84 -13.36 10.63
C GLU A 49 -1.76 -13.16 9.12
N VAL A 50 -1.17 -12.06 8.67
CA VAL A 50 -0.99 -11.76 7.24
C VAL A 50 0.15 -12.62 6.68
N GLN A 51 1.26 -12.74 7.41
CA GLN A 51 2.37 -13.62 7.04
C GLN A 51 1.92 -15.08 6.89
N LYS A 52 1.07 -15.59 7.79
CA LYS A 52 0.48 -16.94 7.66
C LYS A 52 -0.35 -17.11 6.38
N ILE A 53 -1.02 -16.06 5.91
CA ILE A 53 -1.77 -16.09 4.66
C ILE A 53 -0.80 -16.14 3.48
N VAL A 54 0.23 -15.28 3.49
CA VAL A 54 1.27 -15.24 2.45
C VAL A 54 1.93 -16.62 2.30
N GLU A 55 2.42 -17.20 3.39
CA GLU A 55 3.07 -18.52 3.39
C GLU A 55 2.12 -19.63 2.94
N ARG A 56 0.89 -19.66 3.46
CA ARG A 56 -0.10 -20.69 3.13
C ARG A 56 -0.42 -20.72 1.64
N HIS A 57 -0.43 -19.56 1.00
CA HIS A 57 -0.80 -19.40 -0.40
C HIS A 57 0.39 -19.14 -1.33
N ARG A 58 1.64 -19.15 -0.81
CA ARG A 58 2.88 -18.88 -1.56
C ARG A 58 2.78 -17.59 -2.39
N LEU A 59 2.19 -16.55 -1.80
CA LEU A 59 1.89 -15.29 -2.51
C LEU A 59 3.15 -14.51 -2.90
N ASP A 60 4.28 -14.82 -2.27
CA ASP A 60 5.61 -14.32 -2.55
C ASP A 60 6.27 -14.96 -3.79
N GLU A 61 5.71 -16.08 -4.28
CA GLU A 61 6.19 -16.79 -5.46
C GLU A 61 5.36 -16.53 -6.72
N ILE A 62 4.40 -15.60 -6.66
CA ILE A 62 3.57 -15.25 -7.83
C ILE A 62 4.47 -14.51 -8.84
N GLU A 63 4.80 -15.18 -9.95
CA GLU A 63 5.52 -14.56 -11.06
C GLU A 63 4.64 -13.47 -11.71
N GLU A 64 5.22 -12.30 -11.99
CA GLU A 64 4.55 -11.24 -12.76
C GLU A 64 4.40 -11.70 -14.23
N ASP A 65 3.19 -12.10 -14.63
CA ASP A 65 2.81 -12.34 -16.04
C ASP A 65 2.85 -11.07 -16.91
#